data_AF-A0A3P1XQV3-F1
#
_entry.id   AF-A0A3P1XQV3-F1
#
_cell.length_a   1.000
_cell.length_b   1.000
_cell.length_c   1.000
_cell.angle_alpha   90.00
_cell.angle_beta   90.00
_cell.angle_gamma   90.00
#
_symmetry.space_group_name_H-M   'P 1'
#
loop_
_entity.id
_entity.type
_entity.pdbx_description
1 polymer ?
#
loop_
_entity_poly.entity_id
_entity_poly.type
_entity_poly.pdbx_seq_one_letter_code
_entity_poly.pdbx_strand_id
1 'polypeptide(L)'
;LPGLVAMHSTRNVLFIKSQLKKVTFSWRLNRNQEVKTAEQLVSLLERRRASEVKNVATTNLNVVSNIDKALHRLEFHPLKQGESYRLCRTNSFPVPIAHIFAFRPEGQERNGNKYAETDYSVVKASLPIFAAGNIPQLKTLSDWAPENSQGPSNQRKLSLKYTELVPGAELGIFIVSPEN
;
A
#
# COMPACT_ATOMS: atom_id res chain seq x y z
N LEU A 1 -15.90 -13.76 22.27
CA LEU A 1 -14.53 -14.15 22.67
C LEU A 1 -13.82 -12.92 23.24
N PRO A 2 -13.98 -12.60 24.55
CA PRO A 2 -13.23 -11.52 25.18
C PRO A 2 -11.71 -11.75 25.04
N GLY A 3 -10.96 -10.72 24.66
CA GLY A 3 -9.52 -10.81 24.40
C GLY A 3 -9.13 -11.34 23.01
N LEU A 4 -10.09 -11.67 22.14
CA LEU A 4 -9.79 -12.05 20.76
C LEU A 4 -9.17 -10.87 19.99
N VAL A 5 -7.97 -11.08 19.47
CA VAL A 5 -7.39 -10.20 18.46
C VAL A 5 -7.94 -10.61 17.10
N ALA A 6 -9.04 -10.00 16.66
CA ALA A 6 -9.76 -10.39 15.44
C ALA A 6 -8.85 -10.46 14.20
N MET A 7 -7.91 -9.52 14.08
CA MET A 7 -6.94 -9.50 12.99
C MET A 7 -6.02 -10.73 12.99
N HIS A 8 -5.70 -11.29 14.16
CA HIS A 8 -4.90 -12.51 14.24
C HIS A 8 -5.66 -13.74 13.75
N SER A 9 -6.96 -13.81 14.06
CA SER A 9 -7.82 -14.93 13.64
C SER A 9 -8.20 -14.93 12.16
N THR A 10 -8.11 -13.79 11.47
CA THR A 10 -8.47 -13.68 10.04
C THR A 10 -7.26 -13.70 9.11
N ARG A 11 -6.04 -13.83 9.62
CA ARG A 11 -4.84 -13.91 8.76
C ARG A 11 -4.77 -15.29 8.09
N ASN A 12 -4.59 -15.29 6.78
CA ASN A 12 -4.36 -16.51 6.03
C ASN A 12 -2.93 -17.01 6.25
N VAL A 13 -2.80 -18.28 6.61
CA VAL A 13 -1.50 -18.98 6.59
C VAL A 13 -1.17 -19.28 5.13
N LEU A 14 0.01 -18.87 4.69
CA LEU A 14 0.43 -19.08 3.30
C LEU A 14 1.10 -20.44 3.15
N PHE A 15 0.46 -21.32 2.39
CA PHE A 15 1.00 -22.60 1.97
C PHE A 15 1.32 -22.57 0.47
N ILE A 16 2.58 -22.83 0.11
CA ILE A 16 3.03 -22.91 -1.27
C ILE A 16 3.38 -24.35 -1.60
N LYS A 17 2.60 -24.95 -2.50
CA LYS A 17 2.77 -26.34 -2.91
C LYS A 17 4.00 -26.55 -3.80
N SER A 18 4.35 -25.54 -4.60
CA SER A 18 5.51 -25.59 -5.50
C SER A 18 6.82 -25.43 -4.72
N GLN A 19 7.89 -26.07 -5.22
CA GLN A 19 9.22 -25.87 -4.68
C GLN A 19 9.65 -24.41 -4.87
N LEU A 20 10.18 -23.81 -3.80
CA LEU A 20 10.69 -22.45 -3.85
C LEU A 20 12.13 -22.44 -4.36
N LYS A 21 12.41 -21.55 -5.32
CA LYS A 21 13.78 -21.27 -5.77
C LYS A 21 14.46 -20.28 -4.84
N LYS A 22 13.76 -19.18 -4.54
CA LYS A 22 14.30 -18.06 -3.77
C LYS A 22 13.22 -17.35 -2.98
N VAL A 23 13.56 -16.96 -1.75
CA VAL A 23 12.74 -16.08 -0.92
C VAL A 23 13.61 -14.92 -0.43
N THR A 24 13.12 -13.70 -0.56
CA THR A 24 13.79 -12.50 -0.06
C THR A 24 12.84 -11.68 0.77
N PHE A 25 13.22 -11.41 2.02
CA PHE A 25 12.45 -10.54 2.90
C PHE A 25 12.93 -9.09 2.79
N SER A 26 11.99 -8.15 2.88
CA SER A 26 12.27 -6.72 2.86
C SER A 26 11.20 -5.94 3.65
N TRP A 27 11.53 -4.71 4.02
CA TRP A 27 10.58 -3.77 4.59
C TRP A 27 9.84 -3.02 3.49
N ARG A 28 8.53 -2.84 3.66
CA ARG A 28 7.71 -2.03 2.77
C ARG A 28 6.86 -1.06 3.58
N LEU A 29 6.89 0.20 3.19
CA LEU A 29 5.86 1.16 3.61
C LEU A 29 4.57 0.84 2.86
N ASN A 30 3.54 0.43 3.60
CA ASN A 30 2.22 0.24 3.01
C ASN A 30 1.61 1.61 2.70
N ARG A 31 1.31 1.82 1.41
CA ARG A 31 0.39 2.86 0.97
C ARG A 31 -0.92 2.17 0.61
N ASN A 32 -1.87 2.18 1.55
CA ASN A 32 -3.21 1.71 1.25
C ASN A 32 -3.89 2.80 0.44
N GLN A 33 -4.31 2.48 -0.78
CA GLN A 33 -4.99 3.41 -1.67
C GLN A 33 -6.37 2.85 -2.00
N GLU A 34 -7.40 3.66 -1.81
CA GLU A 34 -8.76 3.34 -2.20
C GLU A 34 -9.25 4.35 -3.24
N VAL A 35 -9.77 3.87 -4.36
CA VAL A 35 -10.47 4.74 -5.32
C VAL A 35 -11.76 5.22 -4.68
N LYS A 36 -12.01 6.53 -4.76
CA LYS A 36 -13.22 7.16 -4.23
C LYS A 36 -13.83 8.09 -5.27
N THR A 37 -15.14 8.33 -5.17
CA THR A 37 -15.79 9.43 -5.90
C THR A 37 -15.60 10.76 -5.16
N ALA A 38 -15.89 11.87 -5.82
CA ALA A 38 -15.84 13.19 -5.19
C ALA A 38 -16.81 13.26 -4.00
N GLU A 39 -18.03 12.76 -4.17
CA GLU A 39 -19.10 12.79 -3.16
C GLU A 39 -18.70 12.00 -1.90
N GLN A 40 -18.06 10.84 -2.09
CA GLN A 40 -17.55 10.02 -0.98
C GLN A 40 -16.45 10.75 -0.19
N LEU A 41 -15.58 11.50 -0.88
CA LEU A 41 -14.52 12.28 -0.23
C LEU A 41 -15.07 13.52 0.48
N VAL A 42 -16.02 14.22 -0.13
CA VAL A 42 -16.72 15.35 0.49
C VAL A 42 -17.42 14.90 1.77
N SER A 43 -18.21 13.82 1.72
CA SER A 43 -18.90 13.29 2.91
C SER A 43 -17.93 12.89 4.04
N LEU A 44 -16.77 12.34 3.69
CA LEU A 44 -15.73 11.99 4.66
C LEU A 44 -15.12 13.23 5.31
N LEU A 45 -14.80 14.25 4.51
CA LEU A 45 -14.22 15.51 4.98
C LEU A 45 -15.19 16.31 5.85
N GLU A 46 -16.46 16.42 5.46
CA GLU A 46 -17.50 17.09 6.26
C GLU A 46 -17.69 16.42 7.62
N ARG A 47 -17.73 15.08 7.66
CA ARG A 47 -17.82 14.32 8.92
C ARG A 47 -16.61 14.55 9.80
N ARG A 48 -15.41 14.58 9.21
CA ARG A 48 -14.18 14.87 9.95
C ARG A 48 -14.20 16.29 10.49
N ARG A 49 -14.59 17.27 9.68
CA ARG A 49 -14.74 18.68 10.09
C ARG A 49 -15.69 18.81 11.27
N ALA A 50 -16.87 18.19 11.19
CA ALA A 50 -17.87 18.21 12.26
C ALA A 50 -17.33 17.61 13.57
N SER A 51 -16.51 16.56 13.49
CA SER A 51 -15.84 15.97 14.65
C SER A 51 -14.79 16.90 15.26
N GLU A 52 -13.97 17.56 14.45
CA GLU A 52 -12.92 18.48 14.91
C GLU A 52 -13.48 19.71 15.62
N VAL A 53 -14.61 20.25 15.15
CA VAL A 53 -15.25 21.45 15.74
C VAL A 53 -16.21 21.12 16.88
N LYS A 54 -16.42 19.84 17.21
CA LYS A 54 -17.38 19.41 18.24
C LYS A 54 -17.06 19.96 19.63
N ASN A 55 -15.77 20.16 19.93
CA ASN A 55 -15.33 20.72 21.21
C ASN A 55 -14.36 21.88 20.97
N VAL A 56 -14.85 23.09 21.24
CA VAL A 56 -14.12 24.36 21.05
C VAL A 56 -12.77 24.37 21.79
N ALA A 57 -12.69 23.73 22.96
CA ALA A 57 -11.46 23.68 23.76
C ALA A 57 -10.34 22.83 23.15
N THR A 58 -10.68 21.91 22.24
CA THR A 58 -9.73 20.99 21.59
C THR A 58 -9.65 21.17 20.08
N THR A 59 -10.38 22.15 19.52
CA THR A 59 -10.43 22.38 18.08
C THR A 59 -9.04 22.74 17.54
N ASN A 60 -8.57 21.96 16.57
CA ASN A 60 -7.34 22.28 15.85
C ASN A 60 -7.68 23.10 14.59
N LEU A 61 -7.49 24.42 14.65
CA LEU A 61 -7.79 25.35 13.55
C LEU A 61 -6.98 25.05 12.27
N ASN A 62 -5.77 24.51 12.39
CA ASN A 62 -4.98 24.12 11.22
C ASN A 62 -5.61 22.92 10.50
N VAL A 63 -6.13 21.95 11.24
CA VAL A 63 -6.82 20.79 10.67
C VAL A 63 -8.12 21.24 10.00
N VAL A 64 -8.90 22.10 10.64
CA VAL A 64 -10.14 22.65 10.06
C VAL A 64 -9.84 23.42 8.77
N SER A 65 -8.83 24.32 8.79
CA SER A 65 -8.42 25.07 7.59
C SER A 65 -7.98 24.16 6.44
N ASN A 66 -7.25 23.09 6.73
CA ASN A 66 -6.82 22.12 5.72
C ASN A 66 -8.00 21.34 5.12
N ILE A 67 -9.00 21.00 5.94
CA ILE A 67 -10.23 20.35 5.47
C ILE A 67 -11.05 21.31 4.59
N ASP A 68 -11.18 22.58 4.97
CA ASP A 68 -11.93 23.56 4.18
C ASP A 68 -11.27 23.80 2.81
N LYS A 69 -9.93 23.88 2.77
CA LYS A 69 -9.18 23.94 1.50
C LYS A 69 -9.37 22.67 0.65
N ALA A 70 -9.47 21.51 1.28
CA ALA A 70 -9.70 20.24 0.60
C ALA A 70 -11.07 20.18 -0.07
N LEU A 71 -12.12 20.57 0.65
CA LEU A 71 -13.49 20.65 0.15
C LEU A 71 -13.57 21.58 -1.06
N HIS A 72 -13.01 22.79 -0.93
CA HIS A 72 -12.94 23.74 -2.04
C HIS A 72 -12.18 23.16 -3.25
N ARG A 73 -11.05 22.45 -3.04
CA ARG A 73 -10.33 21.83 -4.16
C ARG A 73 -11.14 20.75 -4.86
N LEU A 74 -11.88 19.91 -4.13
CA LEU A 74 -12.73 18.88 -4.73
C LEU A 74 -13.89 19.46 -5.54
N GLU A 75 -14.42 20.61 -5.13
CA GLU A 75 -15.48 21.33 -5.84
C GLU A 75 -14.98 21.96 -7.15
N PHE A 76 -13.79 22.60 -7.11
CA PHE A 76 -13.30 23.41 -8.24
C PHE A 76 -12.25 22.72 -9.14
N HIS A 77 -11.78 21.51 -8.81
CA HIS A 77 -10.83 20.75 -9.64
C HIS A 77 -11.41 19.39 -10.05
N PRO A 78 -12.38 19.36 -10.97
CA PRO A 78 -12.92 18.10 -11.47
C PRO A 78 -11.85 17.27 -12.18
N LEU A 79 -12.00 15.94 -12.11
CA LEU A 79 -11.11 14.98 -12.75
C LEU A 79 -11.10 15.18 -14.27
N LYS A 80 -9.92 15.12 -14.89
CA LYS A 80 -9.77 15.00 -16.34
C LYS A 80 -9.99 13.54 -16.76
N GLN A 81 -10.19 13.32 -18.06
CA GLN A 81 -10.37 11.98 -18.62
C GLN A 81 -9.20 11.07 -18.23
N GLY A 82 -9.52 9.92 -17.62
CA GLY A 82 -8.54 8.94 -17.15
C GLY A 82 -7.99 9.19 -15.75
N GLU A 83 -8.35 10.30 -15.09
CA GLU A 83 -7.97 10.56 -13.70
C GLU A 83 -8.89 9.87 -12.70
N SER A 84 -8.38 9.63 -11.50
CA SER A 84 -9.17 9.09 -10.38
C SER A 84 -8.76 9.72 -9.06
N TYR A 85 -9.73 9.99 -8.19
CA TYR A 85 -9.42 10.32 -6.80
C TYR A 85 -9.04 9.07 -6.02
N ARG A 86 -8.00 9.18 -5.20
CA ARG A 86 -7.58 8.14 -4.27
C ARG A 86 -7.41 8.67 -2.87
N LEU A 87 -8.04 7.97 -1.93
CA LEU A 87 -7.77 8.11 -0.51
C LEU A 87 -6.55 7.25 -0.19
N CYS A 88 -5.47 7.87 0.25
CA CYS A 88 -4.20 7.23 0.54
C CYS A 88 -3.92 7.34 2.04
N ARG A 89 -3.83 6.20 2.70
CA ARG A 89 -3.26 6.12 4.05
C ARG A 89 -1.80 5.70 3.93
N THR A 90 -0.90 6.59 4.31
CA THR A 90 0.50 6.19 4.53
C THR A 90 0.55 5.55 5.91
N ASN A 91 0.76 4.23 5.97
CA ASN A 91 1.06 3.63 7.26
C ASN A 91 2.47 4.06 7.67
N SER A 92 2.56 4.70 8.83
CA SER A 92 3.84 5.17 9.41
C SER A 92 4.78 4.02 9.76
N PHE A 93 4.24 2.80 9.93
CA PHE A 93 5.02 1.62 10.26
C PHE A 93 5.28 0.75 9.03
N PRO A 94 6.55 0.42 8.74
CA PRO A 94 6.90 -0.53 7.70
C PRO A 94 6.36 -1.92 8.06
N VAL A 95 5.96 -2.68 7.04
CA VAL A 95 5.59 -4.09 7.21
C VAL A 95 6.64 -4.97 6.55
N PRO A 96 6.93 -6.16 7.11
CA PRO A 96 7.73 -7.14 6.42
C PRO A 96 6.94 -7.69 5.23
N ILE A 97 7.61 -7.81 4.08
CA ILE A 97 7.11 -8.50 2.89
C ILE A 97 8.09 -9.59 2.49
N ALA A 98 7.59 -10.58 1.76
CA ALA A 98 8.40 -11.61 1.13
C ALA A 98 8.22 -11.55 -0.39
N HIS A 99 9.33 -11.47 -1.10
CA HIS A 99 9.44 -11.71 -2.52
C HIS A 99 9.70 -13.20 -2.74
N ILE A 100 8.79 -13.88 -3.42
CA ILE A 100 8.80 -15.33 -3.57
C ILE A 100 8.97 -15.67 -5.05
N PHE A 101 9.98 -16.49 -5.34
CA PHE A 101 10.21 -17.09 -6.64
C PHE A 101 9.98 -18.60 -6.51
N ALA A 102 8.83 -19.06 -6.98
CA ALA A 102 8.47 -20.48 -7.00
C ALA A 102 8.78 -21.08 -8.36
N PHE A 103 9.29 -22.30 -8.43
CA PHE A 103 9.43 -22.99 -9.71
C PHE A 103 8.06 -23.23 -10.33
N ARG A 104 8.00 -23.04 -11.65
CA ARG A 104 6.86 -23.43 -12.46
C ARG A 104 6.83 -24.96 -12.57
N PRO A 105 5.64 -25.54 -12.84
CA PRO A 105 5.57 -26.93 -13.28
C PRO A 105 6.44 -27.14 -14.53
N GLU A 106 7.03 -28.34 -14.63
CA GLU A 106 7.82 -28.75 -15.78
C GLU A 106 7.02 -28.62 -17.09
N GLY A 107 7.63 -28.07 -18.13
CA GLY A 107 6.98 -27.83 -19.43
C GLY A 107 6.13 -26.56 -19.51
N GLN A 108 6.10 -25.74 -18.45
CA GLN A 108 5.47 -24.41 -18.44
C GLN A 108 6.48 -23.26 -18.42
N GLU A 109 7.76 -23.55 -18.69
CA GLU A 109 8.78 -22.52 -18.76
C GLU A 109 8.50 -21.53 -19.89
N ARG A 110 8.73 -20.25 -19.64
CA ARG A 110 8.64 -19.22 -20.69
C ARG A 110 9.95 -19.17 -21.46
N ASN A 111 9.92 -19.30 -22.78
CA ASN A 111 11.13 -19.23 -23.59
C ASN A 111 11.86 -17.87 -23.42
N GLY A 112 13.18 -17.90 -23.25
CA GLY A 112 14.07 -16.75 -23.50
C GLY A 112 14.26 -15.71 -22.37
N ASN A 113 13.96 -16.02 -21.10
CA ASN A 113 14.18 -15.06 -19.99
C ASN A 113 14.83 -15.72 -18.76
N LYS A 114 15.62 -14.96 -18.00
CA LYS A 114 16.22 -15.37 -16.71
C LYS A 114 15.19 -15.80 -15.65
N TYR A 115 13.93 -15.40 -15.81
CA TYR A 115 12.80 -15.79 -14.94
C TYR A 115 11.84 -16.80 -15.59
N ALA A 116 12.26 -17.42 -16.69
CA ALA A 116 11.49 -18.39 -17.49
C ALA A 116 10.83 -19.48 -16.65
N GLU A 117 11.58 -20.02 -15.70
CA GLU A 117 11.26 -21.19 -14.90
C GLU A 117 10.55 -20.87 -13.58
N THR A 118 10.33 -19.58 -13.26
CA THR A 118 9.75 -19.18 -11.98
C THR A 118 8.51 -18.31 -12.12
N ASP A 119 7.61 -18.43 -11.15
CA ASP A 119 6.58 -17.44 -10.87
C ASP A 119 6.99 -16.54 -9.72
N TYR A 120 6.75 -15.25 -9.91
CA TYR A 120 7.07 -14.21 -8.94
C TYR A 120 5.81 -13.72 -8.25
N SER A 121 5.85 -13.69 -6.92
CA SER A 121 4.80 -13.08 -6.09
C SER A 121 5.39 -12.27 -4.95
N VAL A 122 4.59 -11.32 -4.45
CA VAL A 122 4.92 -10.53 -3.26
C VAL A 122 3.79 -10.65 -2.27
N VAL A 123 4.12 -11.03 -1.04
CA VAL A 123 3.14 -11.23 0.03
C VAL A 123 3.55 -10.46 1.28
N LYS A 124 2.58 -10.10 2.13
CA LYS A 124 2.86 -9.61 3.48
C LYS A 124 3.37 -10.77 4.33
N ALA A 125 4.55 -10.62 4.93
CA ALA A 125 5.21 -11.65 5.71
C ALA A 125 4.91 -11.50 7.21
N SER A 126 3.64 -11.32 7.57
CA SER A 126 3.20 -11.19 8.97
C SER A 126 3.08 -12.52 9.71
N LEU A 127 3.16 -13.63 8.98
CA LEU A 127 3.17 -15.01 9.48
C LEU A 127 4.26 -15.79 8.72
N PRO A 128 4.77 -16.90 9.30
CA PRO A 128 5.67 -17.81 8.58
C PRO A 128 5.06 -18.31 7.26
N ILE A 129 5.91 -18.51 6.26
CA ILE A 129 5.53 -19.09 4.97
C ILE A 129 5.87 -20.57 5.02
N PHE A 130 4.90 -21.43 4.71
CA PHE A 130 5.08 -22.87 4.63
C PHE A 130 5.20 -23.27 3.17
N ALA A 131 6.27 -23.98 2.82
CA ALA A 131 6.50 -24.43 1.46
C ALA A 131 7.03 -25.87 1.44
N ALA A 132 6.68 -26.60 0.38
CA ALA A 132 7.16 -27.96 0.16
C ALA A 132 8.53 -27.96 -0.53
N GLY A 133 9.30 -29.04 -0.32
CA GLY A 133 10.57 -29.30 -0.99
C GLY A 133 11.79 -28.81 -0.21
N ASN A 134 12.88 -28.57 -0.95
CA ASN A 134 14.17 -28.19 -0.36
C ASN A 134 14.18 -26.72 0.12
N ILE A 135 15.12 -26.42 1.00
CA ILE A 135 15.36 -25.05 1.49
C ILE A 135 15.69 -24.14 0.29
N PRO A 136 14.93 -23.05 0.05
CA PRO A 136 15.19 -22.13 -1.05
C PRO A 136 16.45 -21.28 -0.77
N GLN A 137 16.95 -20.59 -1.80
CA GLN A 137 17.89 -19.51 -1.58
C GLN A 137 17.21 -18.42 -0.73
N LEU A 138 17.71 -18.21 0.50
CA LEU A 138 17.11 -17.32 1.47
C LEU A 138 17.91 -16.03 1.61
N LYS A 139 17.22 -14.89 1.52
CA LYS A 139 17.75 -13.60 1.98
C LYS A 139 16.90 -13.11 3.14
N THR A 140 17.53 -13.02 4.32
CA THR A 140 16.89 -12.64 5.59
C THR A 140 16.46 -11.18 5.58
N LEU A 141 15.53 -10.87 6.49
CA LEU A 141 15.10 -9.50 6.75
C LEU A 141 16.18 -8.80 7.59
N SER A 142 16.72 -7.69 7.11
CA SER A 142 17.60 -6.83 7.89
C SER A 142 16.80 -6.02 8.91
N ASP A 143 17.46 -5.48 9.94
CA ASP A 143 16.83 -4.52 10.84
C ASP A 143 16.26 -3.34 10.05
N TRP A 144 15.11 -2.84 10.51
CA TRP A 144 14.54 -1.67 9.88
C TRP A 144 15.34 -0.44 10.29
N ALA A 145 15.86 0.27 9.28
CA ALA A 145 16.32 1.63 9.42
C ALA A 145 15.46 2.53 8.52
N PRO A 146 15.07 3.73 8.96
CA PRO A 146 14.56 4.76 8.07
C PRO A 146 15.70 5.20 7.16
N GLU A 147 15.97 4.43 6.10
CA GLU A 147 16.94 4.82 5.09
C GLU A 147 16.51 6.16 4.46
N ASN A 148 17.47 7.09 4.35
CA ASN A 148 17.43 8.18 3.39
C ASN A 148 16.96 7.58 2.06
N SER A 149 15.82 8.06 1.56
CA SER A 149 14.99 7.53 0.47
C SER A 149 15.71 7.29 -0.87
N GLN A 150 16.69 6.39 -0.89
CA GLN A 150 17.49 5.99 -2.04
C GLN A 150 17.70 4.47 -2.11
N GLY A 151 16.92 3.68 -1.37
CA GLY A 151 16.73 2.28 -1.75
C GLY A 151 16.26 2.26 -3.21
N PRO A 152 16.82 1.42 -4.09
CA PRO A 152 16.45 1.40 -5.49
C PRO A 152 14.94 1.14 -5.56
N SER A 153 14.18 2.19 -5.87
CA SER A 153 12.91 2.04 -6.53
C SER A 153 13.19 1.09 -7.66
N ASN A 154 12.73 -0.16 -7.57
CA ASN A 154 12.58 -0.97 -8.76
C ASN A 154 11.75 -0.07 -9.66
N GLN A 155 12.39 0.55 -10.65
CA GLN A 155 11.83 1.49 -11.61
C GLN A 155 10.84 0.76 -12.51
N ARG A 156 9.89 0.00 -11.94
CA ARG A 156 8.53 0.05 -12.44
C ARG A 156 8.14 1.50 -12.31
N LYS A 157 8.41 2.27 -13.38
CA LYS A 157 7.64 3.44 -13.75
C LYS A 157 6.18 3.00 -13.64
N LEU A 158 5.60 3.14 -12.46
CA LEU A 158 4.16 3.29 -12.36
C LEU A 158 3.97 4.63 -13.04
N SER A 159 3.55 4.57 -14.30
CA SER A 159 3.23 5.70 -15.17
C SER A 159 2.03 6.43 -14.59
N LEU A 160 2.17 6.94 -13.36
CA LEU A 160 1.12 7.53 -12.57
C LEU A 160 1.66 8.78 -11.90
N LYS A 161 1.07 9.92 -12.24
CA LYS A 161 1.31 11.20 -11.58
C LYS A 161 0.34 11.34 -10.42
N TYR A 162 0.87 11.69 -9.24
CA TYR A 162 0.09 11.94 -8.03
C TYR A 162 0.06 13.43 -7.73
N THR A 163 -1.13 14.03 -7.70
CA THR A 163 -1.33 15.41 -7.27
C THR A 163 -2.04 15.41 -5.93
N GLU A 164 -1.37 15.88 -4.88
CA GLU A 164 -1.94 15.94 -3.52
C GLU A 164 -2.96 17.08 -3.42
N LEU A 165 -4.19 16.74 -3.06
CA LEU A 165 -5.25 17.72 -2.84
C LEU A 165 -5.25 18.24 -1.40
N VAL A 166 -4.82 17.43 -0.43
CA VAL A 166 -4.91 17.74 1.01
C VAL A 166 -3.57 17.53 1.70
N PRO A 167 -2.77 18.59 1.89
CA PRO A 167 -1.55 18.53 2.68
C PRO A 167 -1.85 18.27 4.16
N GLY A 168 -1.14 17.33 4.77
CA GLY A 168 -1.10 17.18 6.24
C GLY A 168 -2.30 16.47 6.89
N ALA A 169 -3.17 15.84 6.12
CA ALA A 169 -4.13 14.88 6.68
C ALA A 169 -3.42 13.53 6.89
N GLU A 170 -3.64 12.89 8.05
CA GLU A 170 -3.25 11.47 8.28
C GLU A 170 -3.77 10.50 7.18
N LEU A 171 -4.72 10.98 6.36
CA LEU A 171 -5.23 10.39 5.13
C LEU A 171 -5.04 11.41 4.00
N GLY A 172 -4.07 11.21 3.12
CA GLY A 172 -3.88 12.09 1.97
C GLY A 172 -4.89 11.77 0.87
N ILE A 173 -5.46 12.79 0.24
CA ILE A 173 -6.30 12.63 -0.95
C ILE A 173 -5.49 13.05 -2.16
N PHE A 174 -5.45 12.20 -3.17
CA PHE A 174 -4.65 12.40 -4.37
C PHE A 174 -5.51 12.27 -5.62
N ILE A 175 -5.23 13.10 -6.63
CA ILE A 175 -5.60 12.80 -8.01
C ILE A 175 -4.48 11.94 -8.59
N VAL A 176 -4.87 10.81 -9.17
CA VAL A 176 -3.95 9.90 -9.85
C VAL A 176 -4.28 9.94 -11.33
N SER A 177 -3.29 10.36 -12.12
CA SER A 177 -3.39 10.49 -13.58
C SER A 177 -2.40 9.53 -14.25
N PRO A 178 -2.72 8.89 -15.38
CA PRO A 178 -1.72 8.18 -16.18
C PRO A 178 -0.62 9.15 -16.64
N GLU A 179 0.65 8.74 -16.63
CA GLU A 179 1.69 9.40 -17.41
C GLU A 179 1.40 9.12 -18.88
N ASN A 180 1.32 10.18 -19.69
CA ASN A 180 1.19 10.12 -21.14
C ASN A 180 2.34 9.36 -21.79
#